data_AF-A0A418W2C0-F1
#
_entry.id   AF-A0A418W2C0-F1
#
_cell.length_a   1.000
_cell.length_b   1.000
_cell.length_c   1.000
_cell.angle_alpha   90.00
_cell.angle_beta   90.00
_cell.angle_gamma   90.00
#
_symmetry.space_group_name_H-M   'P 1'
#
loop_
_entity.id
_entity.type
_entity.pdbx_description
1 polymer ?
#
loop_
_entity_poly.entity_id
_entity_poly.type
_entity_poly.pdbx_seq_one_letter_code
_entity_poly.pdbx_strand_id
1 'polypeptide(L)'
;MLGGAWRVAMLGLAVATAVLTVLAVERVSQVGDDRAAYALDMTAAGLGLLALWVTFSKMSRHFRDLGRLRDALSSGRLRSSDEVWLAGRHDEVGRLAHLVSGAGTRADRAVPGRSDKSLSAVLALAEEPLVLLDEGGRIERLNAAAARLLDGGAEPGGAEPGGDIGQFLTRADLTRAIERARGAGEAVTAVLRRLDGVELSARVADLGLNAGMALAFPLRGHGVPAGISGKRTLTFRSAGHPMPLGDDDPLAALPFVVLWVATAGPEPGDGAVVAVGTMRLVGARVFRTVSLSLLVDPVEPITSEATRRHGIDTERVAGERPFAAVWPAVAEALHHCVVVGVGVDTALAALSRACAQAGLPPVTAPTLDLAALAVGLEPSLAGASLDQMAARFGIKGAPPAASMAVDPFAQVRVQAELAAALLTRLDERGVLTHRQARELIAGGEKAPDA
;
A
#
# COMPACT_ATOMS: atom_id res chain seq x y z
N MET A 1 -8.18 16.48 -14.42
CA MET A 1 -8.52 17.18 -15.68
C MET A 1 -9.76 16.54 -16.29
N LEU A 2 -10.74 17.34 -16.71
CA LEU A 2 -12.00 16.84 -17.26
C LEU A 2 -11.78 16.44 -18.71
N GLY A 3 -12.12 15.20 -19.06
CA GLY A 3 -11.74 14.58 -20.33
C GLY A 3 -12.25 15.32 -21.57
N GLY A 4 -11.61 15.07 -22.72
CA GLY A 4 -11.90 15.76 -23.99
C GLY A 4 -13.39 15.74 -24.40
N ALA A 5 -14.14 14.70 -24.03
CA ALA A 5 -15.57 14.59 -24.30
C ALA A 5 -16.42 15.71 -23.64
N TRP A 6 -16.09 16.14 -22.41
CA TRP A 6 -16.82 17.24 -21.78
C TRP A 6 -16.57 18.56 -22.51
N ARG A 7 -15.32 18.83 -22.93
CA ARG A 7 -15.00 20.05 -23.69
C ARG A 7 -15.80 20.14 -25.00
N VAL A 8 -15.90 19.03 -25.74
CA VAL A 8 -16.68 18.97 -26.99
C VAL A 8 -18.17 19.16 -26.72
N ALA A 9 -18.72 18.54 -25.68
CA ALA A 9 -20.13 18.66 -25.32
C ALA A 9 -20.51 20.08 -24.87
N MET A 10 -19.64 20.78 -24.12
CA MET A 10 -19.85 22.19 -23.75
C MET A 10 -19.78 23.12 -24.94
N LEU A 11 -18.83 22.88 -25.85
CA LEU A 11 -18.69 23.66 -27.07
C LEU A 11 -19.95 23.55 -27.93
N GLY A 12 -20.45 22.32 -28.13
CA GLY A 12 -21.70 22.10 -28.88
C GLY A 12 -22.92 22.78 -28.24
N LEU A 13 -23.03 22.73 -26.92
CA LEU A 13 -24.12 23.40 -26.22
C LEU A 13 -24.01 24.93 -26.30
N ALA A 14 -22.81 25.50 -26.17
CA ALA A 14 -22.57 26.93 -26.31
C ALA A 14 -22.93 27.43 -27.72
N VAL A 15 -22.58 26.67 -28.75
CA VAL A 15 -22.96 26.97 -30.14
C VAL A 15 -24.48 26.90 -30.31
N ALA A 16 -25.15 25.89 -29.75
CA ALA A 16 -26.61 25.79 -29.83
C ALA A 16 -27.33 26.96 -29.12
N THR A 17 -26.84 27.39 -27.96
CA THR A 17 -27.34 28.61 -27.29
C THR A 17 -27.18 29.83 -28.18
N ALA A 18 -26.00 30.02 -28.78
CA ALA A 18 -25.72 31.16 -29.64
C ALA A 18 -26.66 31.18 -30.86
N VAL A 19 -26.87 30.03 -31.52
CA VAL A 19 -27.80 29.90 -32.65
C VAL A 19 -29.23 30.23 -32.24
N LEU A 20 -29.71 29.72 -31.10
CA LEU A 20 -31.05 30.03 -30.61
C LEU A 20 -31.22 31.51 -30.26
N THR A 21 -30.20 32.16 -29.69
CA THR A 21 -30.26 33.60 -29.42
C THR A 21 -30.30 34.43 -30.69
N VAL A 22 -29.54 34.06 -31.73
CA VAL A 22 -29.55 34.75 -33.02
C VAL A 22 -30.92 34.59 -33.69
N LEU A 23 -31.47 33.38 -33.73
CA LEU A 23 -32.80 33.11 -34.29
C LEU A 23 -33.92 33.85 -33.54
N ALA A 24 -33.82 33.94 -32.22
CA ALA A 24 -34.77 34.71 -31.41
C ALA A 24 -34.72 36.20 -31.75
N VAL A 25 -33.53 36.78 -31.87
CA VAL A 25 -33.34 38.20 -32.25
C VAL A 25 -33.84 38.47 -33.67
N GLU A 26 -33.57 37.56 -34.61
CA GLU A 26 -34.04 37.67 -35.99
C GLU A 26 -35.58 37.63 -36.06
N ARG A 27 -36.22 36.76 -35.28
CA ARG A 27 -37.69 36.70 -35.19
C ARG A 27 -38.30 37.97 -34.59
N VAL A 28 -37.67 38.56 -33.58
CA VAL A 28 -38.10 39.87 -33.03
C VAL A 28 -38.07 40.95 -34.11
N SER A 29 -37.12 40.89 -35.06
CA SER A 29 -36.98 41.90 -36.11
C SER A 29 -37.95 41.74 -37.30
N GLN A 30 -38.53 40.55 -37.50
CA GLN A 30 -39.38 40.22 -38.66
C GLN A 30 -40.89 40.24 -38.36
N VAL A 31 -41.29 40.24 -37.08
CA VAL A 31 -42.70 40.22 -36.70
C VAL A 31 -43.28 41.64 -36.79
N GLY A 32 -44.21 41.85 -37.72
CA GLY A 32 -45.10 43.03 -37.74
C GLY A 32 -46.07 43.03 -36.54
N ASP A 33 -47.02 43.98 -36.50
CA ASP A 33 -47.90 44.34 -35.35
C ASP A 33 -48.78 43.20 -34.75
N ASP A 34 -48.58 41.96 -35.19
CA ASP A 34 -49.26 40.76 -34.71
C ASP A 34 -48.63 40.25 -33.39
N ARG A 35 -49.15 40.79 -32.29
CA ARG A 35 -48.74 40.44 -30.91
C ARG A 35 -48.87 38.95 -30.59
N ALA A 36 -49.78 38.22 -31.26
CA ALA A 36 -49.98 36.80 -31.00
C ALA A 36 -48.84 35.94 -31.57
N ALA A 37 -48.38 36.26 -32.79
CA ALA A 37 -47.23 35.59 -33.42
C ALA A 37 -45.93 35.85 -32.63
N TYR A 38 -45.73 37.10 -32.16
CA TYR A 38 -44.60 37.46 -31.32
C TYR A 38 -44.54 36.66 -30.01
N ALA A 39 -45.69 36.52 -29.33
CA ALA A 39 -45.77 35.77 -28.07
C ALA A 39 -45.48 34.26 -28.27
N LEU A 40 -45.93 33.67 -29.39
CA LEU A 40 -45.66 32.28 -29.72
C LEU A 40 -44.18 32.03 -30.03
N ASP A 41 -43.54 32.90 -30.83
CA ASP A 41 -42.12 32.74 -31.17
C ASP A 41 -41.20 32.94 -29.95
N MET A 42 -41.52 33.90 -29.07
CA MET A 42 -40.76 34.11 -27.82
C MET A 42 -40.94 32.97 -26.81
N THR A 43 -42.15 32.40 -26.69
CA THR A 43 -42.36 31.23 -25.83
C THR A 43 -41.64 30.00 -26.36
N ALA A 44 -41.59 29.80 -27.69
CA ALA A 44 -40.81 28.72 -28.31
C ALA A 44 -39.29 28.88 -28.07
N ALA A 45 -38.75 30.09 -28.22
CA ALA A 45 -37.34 30.37 -27.93
C ALA A 45 -37.01 30.18 -26.44
N GLY A 46 -37.89 30.64 -25.54
CA GLY A 46 -37.76 30.44 -24.09
C GLY A 46 -37.77 28.97 -23.69
N LEU A 47 -38.68 28.17 -24.25
CA LEU A 47 -38.72 26.71 -24.05
C LEU A 47 -37.46 26.03 -24.58
N GLY A 48 -36.94 26.47 -25.73
CA GLY A 48 -35.68 25.97 -26.29
C GLY A 48 -34.47 26.20 -25.38
N LEU A 49 -34.33 27.42 -24.86
CA LEU A 49 -33.28 27.77 -23.88
C LEU A 49 -33.42 26.98 -22.58
N LEU A 50 -34.65 26.80 -22.08
CA LEU A 50 -34.92 26.02 -20.88
C LEU A 50 -34.55 24.53 -21.08
N ALA A 51 -34.88 23.95 -22.24
CA ALA A 51 -34.48 22.58 -22.59
C ALA A 51 -32.96 22.43 -22.69
N LEU A 52 -32.26 23.43 -23.25
CA LEU A 52 -30.81 23.47 -23.31
C LEU A 52 -30.18 23.53 -21.92
N TRP A 53 -30.74 24.36 -21.02
CA TRP A 53 -30.31 24.50 -19.64
C TRP A 53 -30.54 23.22 -18.81
N VAL A 54 -31.66 22.53 -19.01
CA VAL A 54 -31.92 21.23 -18.38
C VAL A 54 -30.91 20.19 -18.85
N THR A 55 -30.61 20.16 -20.16
CA THR A 55 -29.60 19.27 -20.75
C THR A 55 -28.20 19.56 -20.19
N PHE A 56 -27.81 20.83 -20.12
CA PHE A 56 -26.57 21.28 -19.48
C PHE A 56 -26.46 20.80 -18.03
N SER A 57 -27.54 20.99 -17.27
CA SER A 57 -27.58 20.68 -15.84
C SER A 57 -27.46 19.17 -15.60
N LYS A 58 -28.17 18.36 -16.39
CA LYS A 58 -28.05 16.90 -16.32
C LYS A 58 -26.66 16.41 -16.73
N MET A 59 -26.10 16.94 -17.81
CA MET A 59 -24.79 16.52 -18.32
C MET A 59 -23.66 16.93 -17.37
N SER A 60 -23.69 18.16 -16.85
CA SER A 60 -22.71 18.65 -15.87
C SER A 60 -22.77 17.86 -14.56
N ARG A 61 -23.98 17.47 -14.12
CA ARG A 61 -24.15 16.59 -12.96
C ARG A 61 -23.55 15.21 -13.23
N HIS A 62 -23.86 14.61 -14.38
CA HIS A 62 -23.33 13.31 -14.78
C HIS A 62 -21.79 13.26 -14.85
N PHE A 63 -21.14 14.26 -15.46
CA PHE A 63 -19.68 14.33 -15.50
C PHE A 63 -19.04 14.55 -14.13
N ARG A 64 -19.68 15.32 -13.25
CA ARG A 64 -19.23 15.49 -11.86
C ARG A 64 -19.33 14.18 -11.09
N ASP A 65 -20.40 13.42 -11.31
CA ASP A 65 -20.63 12.12 -10.68
C ASP A 65 -19.64 11.06 -11.18
N LEU A 66 -19.33 11.05 -12.48
CA LEU A 66 -18.25 10.23 -13.05
C LEU A 66 -16.88 10.60 -12.48
N GLY A 67 -16.62 11.90 -12.26
CA GLY A 67 -15.41 12.37 -11.58
C GLY A 67 -15.31 11.81 -10.17
N ARG A 68 -16.38 11.91 -9.38
CA ARG A 68 -16.45 11.34 -8.02
C ARG A 68 -16.25 9.82 -8.02
N LEU A 69 -16.87 9.10 -8.95
CA LEU A 69 -16.70 7.64 -9.08
C LEU A 69 -15.26 7.28 -9.45
N ARG A 70 -14.63 8.00 -10.39
CA ARG A 70 -13.22 7.81 -10.75
C ARG A 70 -12.32 8.08 -9.55
N ASP A 71 -12.56 9.15 -8.82
CA ASP A 71 -11.72 9.54 -7.69
C ASP A 71 -11.85 8.48 -6.56
N ALA A 72 -13.07 7.99 -6.29
CA ALA A 72 -13.34 6.87 -5.37
C ALA A 72 -12.74 5.52 -5.81
N LEU A 73 -12.67 5.27 -7.12
CA LEU A 73 -11.99 4.09 -7.68
C LEU A 73 -10.46 4.22 -7.57
N SER A 74 -9.92 5.41 -7.81
CA SER A 74 -8.48 5.68 -7.75
C SER A 74 -7.92 5.66 -6.33
N SER A 75 -8.74 5.99 -5.33
CA SER A 75 -8.39 5.86 -3.91
C SER A 75 -8.42 4.41 -3.39
N GLY A 76 -8.85 3.45 -4.21
CA GLY A 76 -8.85 2.02 -3.88
C GLY A 76 -9.84 1.62 -2.77
N ARG A 77 -10.66 2.56 -2.27
CA ARG A 77 -11.77 2.35 -1.32
C ARG A 77 -12.85 3.40 -1.57
N LEU A 78 -14.10 2.95 -1.60
CA LEU A 78 -15.28 3.82 -1.47
C LEU A 78 -15.36 4.28 -0.01
N ARG A 79 -15.45 5.59 0.23
CA ARG A 79 -15.65 6.12 1.59
C ARG A 79 -17.10 5.85 2.01
N SER A 80 -17.38 5.76 3.31
CA SER A 80 -18.76 5.56 3.82
C SER A 80 -19.73 6.66 3.35
N SER A 81 -19.22 7.88 3.11
CA SER A 81 -19.98 8.98 2.49
C SER A 81 -20.37 8.68 1.04
N ASP A 82 -19.54 7.96 0.31
CA ASP A 82 -19.77 7.58 -1.07
C ASP A 82 -20.76 6.41 -1.15
N GLU A 83 -20.74 5.49 -0.19
CA GLU A 83 -21.72 4.40 -0.09
C GLU A 83 -23.15 4.90 0.13
N VAL A 84 -23.36 5.90 1.00
CA VAL A 84 -24.67 6.54 1.20
C VAL A 84 -25.12 7.30 -0.05
N TRP A 85 -24.19 7.97 -0.74
CA TRP A 85 -24.46 8.64 -2.01
C TRP A 85 -24.81 7.65 -3.15
N LEU A 86 -24.24 6.44 -3.13
CA LEU A 86 -24.49 5.38 -4.11
C LEU A 86 -25.77 4.59 -3.86
N ALA A 87 -26.10 4.32 -2.60
CA ALA A 87 -27.26 3.50 -2.22
C ALA A 87 -28.61 4.07 -2.69
N GLY A 88 -28.68 5.37 -2.98
CA GLY A 88 -29.89 6.05 -3.46
C GLY A 88 -29.99 6.22 -4.98
N ARG A 89 -29.04 5.71 -5.78
CA ARG A 89 -29.01 5.95 -7.25
C ARG A 89 -29.34 4.72 -8.08
N HIS A 90 -30.34 4.87 -8.95
CA HIS A 90 -30.75 3.87 -9.94
C HIS A 90 -30.33 4.20 -11.38
N ASP A 91 -29.47 5.21 -11.58
CA ASP A 91 -28.95 5.59 -12.90
C ASP A 91 -27.75 4.71 -13.33
N GLU A 92 -27.24 4.93 -14.55
CA GLU A 92 -26.12 4.15 -15.11
C GLU A 92 -24.84 4.24 -14.27
N VAL A 93 -24.61 5.40 -13.62
CA VAL A 93 -23.50 5.60 -12.69
C VAL A 93 -23.72 4.79 -11.40
N GLY A 94 -24.94 4.76 -10.87
CA GLY A 94 -25.33 3.88 -9.77
C GLY A 94 -25.18 2.39 -10.12
N ARG A 95 -25.50 1.97 -11.35
CA ARG A 95 -25.29 0.58 -11.81
C ARG A 95 -23.82 0.21 -11.93
N LEU A 96 -23.00 1.07 -12.53
CA LEU A 96 -21.54 0.87 -12.58
C LEU A 96 -20.94 0.80 -11.17
N ALA A 97 -21.38 1.69 -10.29
CA ALA A 97 -20.96 1.69 -8.90
C ALA A 97 -21.43 0.43 -8.15
N HIS A 98 -22.65 -0.06 -8.35
CA HIS A 98 -23.11 -1.31 -7.76
C HIS A 98 -22.38 -2.55 -8.32
N LEU A 99 -21.94 -2.55 -9.57
CA LEU A 99 -21.08 -3.61 -10.12
C LEU A 99 -19.69 -3.59 -9.48
N VAL A 100 -19.13 -2.40 -9.24
CA VAL A 100 -17.86 -2.20 -8.54
C VAL A 100 -17.99 -2.54 -7.05
N SER A 101 -19.03 -2.08 -6.38
CA SER A 101 -19.31 -2.33 -4.97
C SER A 101 -19.73 -3.78 -4.73
N GLY A 102 -20.46 -4.42 -5.65
CA GLY A 102 -20.78 -5.85 -5.61
C GLY A 102 -19.55 -6.74 -5.85
N ALA A 103 -18.51 -6.22 -6.51
CA ALA A 103 -17.18 -6.84 -6.55
C ALA A 103 -16.30 -6.50 -5.32
N GLY A 104 -16.74 -5.53 -4.49
CA GLY A 104 -16.10 -5.05 -3.27
C GLY A 104 -16.70 -5.60 -1.96
N THR A 105 -17.98 -5.97 -1.93
CA THR A 105 -18.69 -6.44 -0.71
C THR A 105 -18.74 -7.97 -0.57
N ARG A 106 -17.79 -8.66 -1.21
CA ARG A 106 -17.39 -10.04 -0.84
C ARG A 106 -15.93 -10.11 -0.39
N ALA A 107 -15.38 -9.00 0.10
CA ALA A 107 -14.01 -8.91 0.61
C ALA A 107 -13.89 -9.22 2.11
N ASP A 108 -14.72 -10.14 2.62
CA ASP A 108 -14.63 -10.65 4.01
C ASP A 108 -14.42 -12.17 4.08
N ARG A 109 -13.80 -12.72 3.03
CA ARG A 109 -13.08 -14.00 3.12
C ARG A 109 -11.74 -13.80 2.44
N ALA A 110 -10.68 -14.17 3.14
CA ALA A 110 -9.35 -14.31 2.59
C ALA A 110 -9.41 -15.07 1.25
N VAL A 111 -9.03 -14.41 0.15
CA VAL A 111 -8.72 -15.10 -1.11
C VAL A 111 -7.34 -14.62 -1.57
N PRO A 112 -6.30 -15.48 -1.48
CA PRO A 112 -4.97 -15.22 -2.03
C PRO A 112 -5.07 -15.26 -3.56
N GLY A 113 -5.40 -14.12 -4.20
CA GLY A 113 -5.71 -14.16 -5.63
C GLY A 113 -5.78 -12.85 -6.41
N ARG A 114 -5.92 -11.67 -5.80
CA ARG A 114 -6.10 -10.41 -6.59
C ARG A 114 -4.78 -9.74 -6.98
N SER A 115 -3.78 -9.71 -6.09
CA SER A 115 -2.38 -9.41 -6.46
C SER A 115 -1.84 -10.50 -7.39
N ASP A 116 -2.18 -11.75 -7.09
CA ASP A 116 -1.76 -12.93 -7.84
C ASP A 116 -2.30 -12.97 -9.27
N LYS A 117 -3.58 -12.63 -9.49
CA LYS A 117 -4.16 -12.50 -10.85
C LYS A 117 -3.59 -11.32 -11.62
N SER A 118 -3.28 -10.21 -10.93
CA SER A 118 -2.69 -9.03 -11.58
C SER A 118 -1.25 -9.29 -11.99
N LEU A 119 -0.47 -9.93 -11.11
CA LEU A 119 0.91 -10.34 -11.38
C LEU A 119 0.96 -11.44 -12.44
N SER A 120 0.07 -12.43 -12.37
CA SER A 120 -0.09 -13.46 -13.41
C SER A 120 -0.49 -12.87 -14.75
N ALA A 121 -1.37 -11.85 -14.76
CA ALA A 121 -1.73 -11.13 -15.99
C ALA A 121 -0.54 -10.32 -16.55
N VAL A 122 0.26 -9.69 -15.69
CA VAL A 122 1.48 -8.97 -16.10
C VAL A 122 2.52 -9.95 -16.66
N LEU A 123 2.74 -11.09 -16.00
CA LEU A 123 3.65 -12.14 -16.46
C LEU A 123 3.18 -12.76 -17.78
N ALA A 124 1.87 -12.93 -17.98
CA ALA A 124 1.29 -13.44 -19.22
C ALA A 124 1.39 -12.43 -20.38
N LEU A 125 1.44 -11.13 -20.09
CA LEU A 125 1.63 -10.07 -21.09
C LEU A 125 3.11 -9.78 -21.39
N ALA A 126 4.02 -10.28 -20.57
CA ALA A 126 5.46 -10.15 -20.76
C ALA A 126 5.95 -11.15 -21.82
N GLU A 127 6.52 -10.64 -22.91
CA GLU A 127 7.13 -11.46 -23.96
C GLU A 127 8.52 -12.00 -23.54
N GLU A 128 9.19 -11.31 -22.61
CA GLU A 128 10.48 -11.74 -22.07
C GLU A 128 10.27 -12.91 -21.09
N PRO A 129 11.12 -13.96 -21.13
CA PRO A 129 11.11 -15.02 -20.13
C PRO A 129 11.37 -14.48 -18.72
N LEU A 130 10.40 -14.67 -17.83
CA LEU A 130 10.42 -14.20 -16.43
C LEU A 130 10.13 -15.31 -15.43
N VAL A 131 10.92 -15.35 -14.37
CA VAL A 131 10.76 -16.25 -13.22
C VAL A 131 10.81 -15.44 -11.93
N LEU A 132 9.85 -15.68 -11.05
CA LEU A 132 9.85 -15.20 -9.66
C LEU A 132 10.15 -16.38 -8.76
N LEU A 133 11.13 -16.19 -7.88
CA LEU A 133 11.54 -17.18 -6.90
C LEU A 133 11.20 -16.70 -5.50
N ASP A 134 10.87 -17.63 -4.61
CA ASP A 134 10.79 -17.36 -3.18
C ASP A 134 12.19 -17.24 -2.55
N GLU A 135 12.23 -16.95 -1.24
CA GLU A 135 13.49 -16.84 -0.48
C GLU A 135 14.29 -18.15 -0.41
N GLY A 136 13.63 -19.29 -0.63
CA GLY A 136 14.23 -20.63 -0.66
C GLY A 136 14.70 -21.07 -2.05
N GLY A 137 14.54 -20.24 -3.09
CA GLY A 137 14.88 -20.58 -4.46
C GLY A 137 13.85 -21.49 -5.16
N ARG A 138 12.64 -21.62 -4.63
CA ARG A 138 11.55 -22.29 -5.34
C ARG A 138 10.87 -21.32 -6.29
N ILE A 139 10.31 -21.84 -7.36
CA ILE A 139 9.62 -21.05 -8.36
C ILE A 139 8.26 -20.65 -7.82
N GLU A 140 8.09 -19.39 -7.44
CA GLU A 140 6.80 -18.88 -7.01
C GLU A 140 5.87 -18.71 -8.22
N ARG A 141 6.38 -18.13 -9.30
CA ARG A 141 5.68 -17.91 -10.56
C ARG A 141 6.66 -17.89 -11.73
N LEU A 142 6.16 -18.25 -12.91
CA LEU A 142 6.89 -18.07 -14.16
C LEU A 142 5.90 -17.82 -15.31
N ASN A 143 6.35 -17.19 -16.39
CA ASN A 143 5.55 -17.10 -17.61
C ASN A 143 5.86 -18.26 -18.58
N ALA A 144 5.01 -18.43 -19.60
CA ALA A 144 5.16 -19.51 -20.57
C ALA A 144 6.49 -19.45 -21.35
N ALA A 145 7.04 -18.25 -21.57
CA ALA A 145 8.35 -18.07 -22.20
C ALA A 145 9.49 -18.60 -21.31
N ALA A 146 9.43 -18.35 -20.00
CA ALA A 146 10.38 -18.90 -19.04
C ALA A 146 10.26 -20.42 -18.91
N ALA A 147 9.05 -20.97 -18.91
CA ALA A 147 8.85 -22.43 -18.83
C ALA A 147 9.57 -23.12 -19.98
N ARG A 148 9.35 -22.65 -21.21
CA ARG A 148 9.99 -23.17 -22.43
C ARG A 148 11.51 -22.99 -22.41
N LEU A 149 12.00 -21.88 -21.87
CA LEU A 149 13.43 -21.62 -21.78
C LEU A 149 14.11 -22.54 -20.76
N LEU A 150 13.47 -22.82 -19.62
CA LEU A 150 14.02 -23.71 -18.59
C LEU A 150 13.93 -25.19 -18.97
N ASP A 151 12.84 -25.59 -19.64
CA ASP A 151 12.62 -26.97 -20.11
C ASP A 151 13.45 -27.32 -21.36
N GLY A 152 14.17 -26.36 -21.95
CA GLY A 152 15.07 -26.61 -23.08
C GLY A 152 14.40 -27.05 -24.38
N GLY A 153 13.08 -26.87 -24.50
CA GLY A 153 12.29 -27.31 -25.66
C GLY A 153 11.80 -28.77 -25.61
N ALA A 154 11.96 -29.46 -24.47
CA ALA A 154 11.30 -30.74 -24.21
C ALA A 154 9.80 -30.54 -23.87
N GLU A 155 9.05 -31.65 -23.72
CA GLU A 155 7.61 -31.63 -23.40
C GLU A 155 7.28 -30.59 -22.31
N PRO A 156 6.29 -29.69 -22.53
CA PRO A 156 5.96 -28.63 -21.60
C PRO A 156 5.39 -29.20 -20.30
N GLY A 157 6.04 -28.92 -19.16
CA GLY A 157 5.54 -29.34 -17.84
C GLY A 157 6.59 -29.63 -16.76
N GLY A 158 7.88 -29.33 -17.00
CA GLY A 158 8.92 -29.51 -15.99
C GLY A 158 8.96 -28.35 -14.99
N ALA A 159 9.10 -27.13 -15.51
CA ALA A 159 9.16 -25.92 -14.70
C ALA A 159 7.76 -25.41 -14.31
N GLU A 160 7.25 -25.86 -13.17
CA GLU A 160 5.96 -25.42 -12.61
C GLU A 160 6.11 -24.58 -11.34
N PRO A 161 5.12 -23.72 -11.00
CA PRO A 161 5.04 -23.06 -9.72
C PRO A 161 5.13 -24.06 -8.55
N GLY A 162 6.00 -23.82 -7.58
CA GLY A 162 6.33 -24.68 -6.45
C GLY A 162 7.57 -25.57 -6.66
N GLY A 163 8.05 -25.71 -7.90
CA GLY A 163 9.25 -26.45 -8.25
C GLY A 163 10.54 -25.81 -7.74
N ASP A 164 11.60 -26.61 -7.58
CA ASP A 164 12.94 -26.11 -7.21
C ASP A 164 13.67 -25.65 -8.48
N ILE A 165 14.07 -24.37 -8.54
CA ILE A 165 14.80 -23.82 -9.70
C ILE A 165 16.15 -24.53 -9.93
N GLY A 166 16.72 -25.13 -8.88
CA GLY A 166 17.95 -25.91 -8.93
C GLY A 166 17.85 -27.19 -9.75
N GLN A 167 16.64 -27.61 -10.17
CA GLN A 167 16.43 -28.69 -11.13
C GLN A 167 16.67 -28.25 -12.58
N PHE A 168 16.74 -26.94 -12.83
CA PHE A 168 16.94 -26.38 -14.17
C PHE A 168 18.26 -25.63 -14.26
N LEU A 169 18.64 -24.90 -13.21
CA LEU A 169 19.84 -24.05 -13.19
C LEU A 169 20.90 -24.55 -12.20
N THR A 170 22.16 -24.31 -12.55
CA THR A 170 23.30 -24.60 -11.68
C THR A 170 23.25 -23.72 -10.43
N ARG A 171 23.09 -24.35 -9.26
CA ARG A 171 22.97 -23.64 -7.97
C ARG A 171 24.10 -22.67 -7.69
N ALA A 172 25.35 -23.05 -7.98
CA ALA A 172 26.52 -22.20 -7.74
C ALA A 172 26.52 -20.88 -8.53
N ASP A 173 25.93 -20.85 -9.73
CA ASP A 173 25.82 -19.63 -10.53
C ASP A 173 24.70 -18.73 -10.03
N LEU A 174 23.57 -19.36 -9.66
CA LEU A 174 22.41 -18.67 -9.11
C LEU A 174 22.74 -18.01 -7.77
N THR A 175 23.35 -18.73 -6.82
CA THR A 175 23.74 -18.18 -5.51
C THR A 175 24.67 -16.97 -5.67
N ARG A 176 25.70 -17.08 -6.52
CA ARG A 176 26.62 -15.96 -6.79
C ARG A 176 25.93 -14.76 -7.44
N ALA A 177 24.91 -14.99 -8.28
CA ALA A 177 24.14 -13.92 -8.90
C ALA A 177 23.22 -13.22 -7.89
N ILE A 178 22.58 -13.98 -7.00
CA ILE A 178 21.73 -13.46 -5.93
C ILE A 178 22.54 -12.62 -4.94
N GLU A 179 23.69 -13.12 -4.48
CA GLU A 179 24.57 -12.38 -3.56
C GLU A 179 25.02 -11.05 -4.17
N ARG A 180 25.37 -11.04 -5.46
CA ARG A 180 25.71 -9.81 -6.18
C ARG A 180 24.54 -8.85 -6.32
N ALA A 181 23.33 -9.34 -6.61
CA ALA A 181 22.14 -8.51 -6.70
C ALA A 181 21.79 -7.87 -5.34
N ARG A 182 21.89 -8.65 -4.26
CA ARG A 182 21.64 -8.17 -2.88
C ARG A 182 22.67 -7.13 -2.45
N GLY A 183 23.96 -7.36 -2.73
CA GLY A 183 25.03 -6.42 -2.40
C GLY A 183 25.02 -5.13 -3.23
N ALA A 184 24.52 -5.18 -4.47
CA ALA A 184 24.46 -4.01 -5.35
C ALA A 184 23.21 -3.13 -5.14
N GLY A 185 22.11 -3.70 -4.60
CA GLY A 185 20.84 -2.98 -4.44
C GLY A 185 20.14 -2.63 -5.76
N GLU A 186 20.59 -3.22 -6.88
CA GLU A 186 20.00 -3.06 -8.21
C GLU A 186 20.01 -4.38 -8.99
N ALA A 187 19.30 -4.41 -10.12
CA ALA A 187 19.23 -5.60 -10.97
C ALA A 187 20.58 -5.86 -11.68
N VAL A 188 21.29 -6.91 -11.28
CA VAL A 188 22.60 -7.27 -11.81
C VAL A 188 22.47 -8.23 -12.98
N THR A 189 23.30 -8.06 -14.01
CA THR A 189 23.38 -9.02 -15.12
C THR A 189 24.32 -10.17 -14.73
N ALA A 190 23.87 -11.41 -14.92
CA ALA A 190 24.61 -12.62 -14.62
C ALA A 190 24.43 -13.66 -15.72
N VAL A 191 25.40 -14.57 -15.84
CA VAL A 191 25.28 -15.76 -16.71
C VAL A 191 24.90 -16.93 -15.80
N LEU A 192 23.77 -17.56 -16.10
CA LEU A 192 23.25 -18.72 -15.37
C LEU A 192 23.35 -19.94 -16.30
N ARG A 193 24.00 -21.01 -15.86
CA ARG A 193 24.12 -22.22 -16.65
C ARG A 193 22.98 -23.20 -16.34
N ARG A 194 22.28 -23.64 -17.39
CA ARG A 194 21.27 -24.71 -17.30
C ARG A 194 21.97 -26.07 -17.14
N LEU A 195 21.30 -27.06 -16.57
CA LEU A 195 21.93 -28.37 -16.26
C LEU A 195 22.45 -29.13 -17.50
N ASP A 196 21.92 -28.82 -18.69
CA ASP A 196 22.41 -29.35 -19.97
C ASP A 196 23.65 -28.61 -20.51
N GLY A 197 24.19 -27.66 -19.75
CA GLY A 197 25.40 -26.91 -20.08
C GLY A 197 25.17 -25.62 -20.87
N VAL A 198 23.93 -25.30 -21.25
CA VAL A 198 23.61 -24.06 -21.99
C VAL A 198 23.74 -22.85 -21.07
N GLU A 199 24.46 -21.83 -21.53
CA GLU A 199 24.61 -20.57 -20.82
C GLU A 199 23.47 -19.60 -21.16
N LEU A 200 22.76 -19.15 -20.13
CA LEU A 200 21.66 -18.21 -20.24
C LEU A 200 22.07 -16.86 -19.63
N SER A 201 21.98 -15.80 -20.43
CA SER A 201 22.11 -14.44 -19.89
C SER A 201 20.84 -14.10 -19.12
N ALA A 202 20.99 -13.71 -17.85
CA ALA A 202 19.89 -13.34 -16.97
C ALA A 202 20.16 -12.00 -16.29
N ARG A 203 19.09 -11.27 -15.99
CA ARG A 203 19.08 -10.15 -15.05
C ARG A 203 18.43 -10.63 -13.76
N VAL A 204 19.12 -10.40 -12.65
CA VAL A 204 18.76 -10.90 -11.33
C VAL A 204 18.52 -9.70 -10.42
N ALA A 205 17.34 -9.60 -9.83
CA ALA A 205 16.94 -8.48 -8.98
C ALA A 205 16.36 -8.96 -7.66
N ASP A 206 17.00 -8.57 -6.55
CA ASP A 206 16.45 -8.78 -5.21
C ASP A 206 15.23 -7.87 -5.03
N LEU A 207 14.10 -8.48 -4.68
CA LEU A 207 12.84 -7.78 -4.42
C LEU A 207 12.66 -7.44 -2.92
N GLY A 208 13.61 -7.87 -2.08
CA GLY A 208 13.59 -7.69 -0.63
C GLY A 208 12.87 -8.82 0.11
N LEU A 209 12.91 -8.76 1.45
CA LEU A 209 12.29 -9.80 2.29
C LEU A 209 10.81 -9.98 1.96
N ASN A 210 10.39 -11.24 1.84
CA ASN A 210 9.06 -11.73 1.53
C ASN A 210 8.57 -11.53 0.08
N ALA A 211 9.34 -10.86 -0.77
CA ALA A 211 9.04 -10.73 -2.21
C ALA A 211 9.97 -11.58 -3.09
N GLY A 212 11.03 -12.14 -2.50
CA GLY A 212 11.90 -13.10 -3.15
C GLY A 212 12.81 -12.48 -4.22
N MET A 213 13.01 -13.19 -5.32
CA MET A 213 13.96 -12.84 -6.37
C MET A 213 13.30 -12.86 -7.75
N ALA A 214 13.57 -11.85 -8.58
CA ALA A 214 13.16 -11.83 -9.98
C ALA A 214 14.33 -12.19 -10.91
N LEU A 215 14.08 -13.10 -11.84
CA LEU A 215 14.98 -13.49 -12.92
C LEU A 215 14.33 -13.14 -14.26
N ALA A 216 15.04 -12.37 -15.08
CA ALA A 216 14.62 -12.03 -16.43
C ALA A 216 15.67 -12.45 -17.45
N PHE A 217 15.27 -13.16 -18.50
CA PHE A 217 16.20 -13.67 -19.52
C PHE A 217 16.02 -12.89 -20.82
N PRO A 218 16.82 -11.83 -21.10
CA PRO A 218 16.67 -11.07 -22.33
C PRO A 218 16.95 -11.96 -23.56
N LEU A 219 15.96 -12.07 -24.44
CA LEU A 219 16.08 -12.78 -25.71
C LEU A 219 16.98 -11.98 -26.66
N ARG A 220 18.22 -12.43 -26.88
CA ARG A 220 19.06 -11.87 -27.95
C ARG A 220 18.77 -12.58 -29.28
N GLY A 221 18.13 -11.85 -30.19
CA GLY A 221 18.24 -12.02 -31.64
C GLY A 221 17.65 -13.29 -32.26
N HIS A 222 16.35 -13.28 -32.55
CA HIS A 222 15.77 -13.96 -33.73
C HIS A 222 15.01 -12.90 -34.54
N GLY A 223 15.27 -12.85 -35.85
CA GLY A 223 14.90 -11.75 -36.74
C GLY A 223 13.41 -11.43 -36.81
N VAL A 224 12.97 -10.46 -36.02
CA VAL A 224 11.70 -9.75 -36.23
C VAL A 224 11.98 -8.60 -37.20
N PRO A 225 11.24 -8.45 -38.32
CA PRO A 225 11.48 -7.37 -39.25
C PRO A 225 11.30 -6.02 -38.56
N ALA A 226 12.28 -5.14 -38.77
CA ALA A 226 12.36 -3.80 -38.20
C ALA A 226 11.11 -2.98 -38.60
N GLY A 227 10.14 -2.91 -37.69
CA GLY A 227 8.93 -2.11 -37.89
C GLY A 227 8.08 -1.90 -36.64
N ILE A 228 8.13 -2.80 -35.65
CA ILE A 228 7.39 -2.67 -34.38
C ILE A 228 8.25 -3.15 -33.19
N SER A 229 9.56 -2.94 -33.22
CA SER A 229 10.44 -3.24 -32.07
C SER A 229 10.67 -1.96 -31.25
N GLY A 230 9.62 -1.55 -30.54
CA GLY A 230 9.66 -0.42 -29.62
C GLY A 230 9.73 -0.90 -28.17
N LYS A 231 10.94 -0.95 -27.60
CA LYS A 231 11.22 -0.79 -26.16
C LYS A 231 10.19 -1.44 -25.20
N ARG A 232 10.27 -2.75 -24.96
CA ARG A 232 9.56 -3.39 -23.83
C ARG A 232 10.45 -4.31 -23.00
N THR A 233 11.71 -3.92 -22.80
CA THR A 233 12.51 -4.54 -21.74
C THR A 233 11.93 -4.16 -20.40
N LEU A 234 11.41 -5.16 -19.68
CA LEU A 234 10.87 -4.95 -18.34
C LEU A 234 12.04 -4.56 -17.45
N THR A 235 12.06 -3.28 -17.09
CA THR A 235 13.09 -2.75 -16.20
C THR A 235 12.58 -3.01 -14.80
N PHE A 236 13.07 -4.08 -14.18
CA PHE A 236 12.92 -4.26 -12.75
C PHE A 236 13.73 -3.15 -12.10
N ARG A 237 13.04 -2.14 -11.56
CA ARG A 237 13.58 -1.45 -10.40
C ARG A 237 13.52 -2.50 -9.30
N SER A 238 14.70 -2.90 -8.79
CA SER A 238 14.75 -3.31 -7.39
C SER A 238 14.03 -2.22 -6.59
N ALA A 239 13.36 -2.56 -5.50
CA ALA A 239 12.97 -1.55 -4.54
C ALA A 239 14.28 -0.86 -4.14
N GLY A 240 14.60 0.25 -4.84
CA GLY A 240 15.91 0.88 -4.70
C GLY A 240 16.12 1.13 -3.22
N HIS A 241 17.36 1.06 -2.75
CA HIS A 241 17.68 1.51 -1.39
C HIS A 241 16.91 2.80 -1.13
N PRO A 242 15.91 2.79 -0.22
CA PRO A 242 15.11 3.97 0.00
C PRO A 242 16.10 5.07 0.40
N MET A 243 16.01 6.20 -0.30
CA MET A 243 16.78 7.38 0.05
C MET A 243 16.65 7.63 1.56
N PRO A 244 17.71 8.12 2.23
CA PRO A 244 17.61 8.48 3.64
C PRO A 244 16.38 9.36 3.85
N LEU A 245 15.49 8.92 4.75
CA LEU A 245 14.22 9.56 5.05
C LEU A 245 14.49 11.04 5.39
N GLY A 246 13.98 11.94 4.56
CA GLY A 246 14.10 13.38 4.75
C GLY A 246 12.98 13.90 5.63
N ASP A 247 13.27 14.85 6.50
CA ASP A 247 12.24 15.51 7.33
C ASP A 247 11.19 16.27 6.48
N ASP A 248 11.52 16.63 5.24
CA ASP A 248 10.62 17.28 4.28
C ASP A 248 9.76 16.31 3.46
N ASP A 249 9.97 15.00 3.60
CA ASP A 249 9.24 14.02 2.81
C ASP A 249 7.75 14.01 3.18
N PRO A 250 6.85 13.89 2.18
CA PRO A 250 5.42 13.88 2.43
C PRO A 250 4.99 12.61 3.16
N LEU A 251 4.26 12.76 4.25
CA LEU A 251 3.74 11.65 5.08
C LEU A 251 2.96 10.63 4.24
N ALA A 252 2.25 11.07 3.21
CA ALA A 252 1.47 10.21 2.33
C ALA A 252 2.29 9.19 1.52
N ALA A 253 3.58 9.47 1.28
CA ALA A 253 4.49 8.60 0.52
C ALA A 253 5.55 7.93 1.39
N LEU A 254 5.64 8.29 2.67
CA LEU A 254 6.68 7.82 3.58
C LEU A 254 6.44 6.36 3.98
N PRO A 255 7.48 5.51 3.97
CA PRO A 255 7.39 4.17 4.52
C PRO A 255 7.46 4.22 6.05
N PHE A 256 6.46 3.61 6.70
CA PHE A 256 6.41 3.43 8.14
C PHE A 256 6.45 1.95 8.50
N VAL A 257 6.96 1.67 9.69
CA VAL A 257 6.87 0.36 10.31
C VAL A 257 6.32 0.52 11.71
N VAL A 258 5.18 -0.10 11.97
CA VAL A 258 4.68 -0.21 13.34
C VAL A 258 5.54 -1.22 14.07
N LEU A 259 6.03 -0.85 15.24
CA LEU A 259 6.81 -1.70 16.13
C LEU A 259 6.08 -1.89 17.44
N TRP A 260 5.96 -3.15 17.86
CA TRP A 260 5.58 -3.52 19.22
C TRP A 260 6.59 -4.50 19.77
N VAL A 261 7.02 -4.29 21.00
CA VAL A 261 8.00 -5.12 21.70
C VAL A 261 7.47 -5.44 23.08
N ALA A 262 7.53 -6.71 23.47
CA ALA A 262 7.29 -7.16 24.83
C ALA A 262 8.61 -7.50 25.51
N THR A 263 8.71 -7.19 26.80
CA THR A 263 9.89 -7.47 27.62
C THR A 263 9.53 -8.23 28.89
N ALA A 264 10.49 -8.96 29.45
CA ALA A 264 10.30 -9.87 30.59
C ALA A 264 10.25 -9.17 31.97
N GLY A 265 10.67 -7.90 32.05
CA GLY A 265 10.90 -7.19 33.30
C GLY A 265 9.65 -6.53 33.91
N PRO A 266 9.74 -6.15 35.20
CA PRO A 266 8.61 -5.61 35.96
C PRO A 266 8.18 -4.24 35.46
N GLU A 267 9.07 -3.47 34.83
CA GLU A 267 8.79 -2.14 34.28
C GLU A 267 8.71 -2.17 32.73
N PRO A 268 8.00 -1.22 32.09
CA PRO A 268 7.94 -1.13 30.64
C PRO A 268 9.33 -0.96 30.02
N GLY A 269 9.67 -1.83 29.08
CA GLY A 269 10.97 -1.79 28.41
C GLY A 269 12.13 -2.28 29.27
N ASP A 270 11.88 -2.89 30.44
CA ASP A 270 12.89 -3.56 31.26
C ASP A 270 12.94 -5.08 31.00
N GLY A 271 14.10 -5.71 31.23
CA GLY A 271 14.33 -7.14 31.02
C GLY A 271 14.61 -7.55 29.57
N ALA A 272 14.68 -8.87 29.35
CA ALA A 272 14.92 -9.48 28.03
C ALA A 272 13.72 -9.28 27.09
N VAL A 273 13.97 -9.20 25.79
CA VAL A 273 12.91 -9.12 24.77
C VAL A 273 12.29 -10.50 24.59
N VAL A 274 10.97 -10.59 24.72
CA VAL A 274 10.22 -11.87 24.67
C VAL A 274 9.31 -11.99 23.45
N ALA A 275 8.96 -10.86 22.84
CA ALA A 275 8.25 -10.87 21.57
C ALA A 275 8.46 -9.57 20.80
N VAL A 276 8.41 -9.68 19.47
CA VAL A 276 8.49 -8.55 18.56
C VAL A 276 7.40 -8.71 17.49
N GLY A 277 6.58 -7.69 17.34
CA GLY A 277 5.64 -7.56 16.24
C GLY A 277 6.04 -6.39 15.35
N THR A 278 5.90 -6.56 14.03
CA THR A 278 5.98 -5.43 13.10
C THR A 278 4.89 -5.47 12.02
N MET A 279 4.51 -4.30 11.51
CA MET A 279 3.60 -4.18 10.37
C MET A 279 3.96 -2.97 9.51
N ARG A 280 4.07 -3.15 8.19
CA ARG A 280 4.44 -2.06 7.27
C ARG A 280 3.25 -1.19 6.86
N LEU A 281 3.52 0.10 6.70
CA LEU A 281 2.62 1.09 6.12
C LEU A 281 3.35 1.96 5.10
N VAL A 282 2.60 2.51 4.14
CA VAL A 282 3.05 3.63 3.30
C VAL A 282 1.95 4.68 3.40
N GLY A 283 2.28 5.82 4.00
CA GLY A 283 1.27 6.76 4.48
C GLY A 283 0.20 6.07 5.34
N ALA A 284 -1.07 6.35 5.09
CA ALA A 284 -2.19 5.73 5.82
C ALA A 284 -2.55 4.30 5.33
N ARG A 285 -1.80 3.71 4.39
CA ARG A 285 -2.11 2.38 3.86
C ARG A 285 -1.34 1.29 4.62
N VAL A 286 -2.08 0.38 5.26
CA VAL A 286 -1.55 -0.77 6.01
C VAL A 286 -1.33 -1.99 5.10
N PHE A 287 -0.16 -2.62 5.21
CA PHE A 287 0.21 -3.84 4.47
C PHE A 287 0.25 -5.05 5.41
N ARG A 288 -0.90 -5.74 5.54
CA ARG A 288 -1.04 -6.89 6.45
C ARG A 288 -0.27 -8.14 6.01
N THR A 289 0.07 -8.25 4.72
CA THR A 289 0.87 -9.37 4.18
C THR A 289 2.35 -9.21 4.47
N VAL A 290 2.79 -8.05 4.97
CA VAL A 290 4.19 -7.73 5.28
C VAL A 290 4.26 -7.37 6.77
N SER A 291 4.06 -8.40 7.60
CA SER A 291 4.07 -8.32 9.06
C SER A 291 4.94 -9.41 9.66
N LEU A 292 5.70 -9.08 10.70
CA LEU A 292 6.40 -10.06 11.50
C LEU A 292 5.68 -10.24 12.84
N SER A 293 5.59 -11.48 13.29
CA SER A 293 5.15 -11.85 14.63
C SER A 293 6.14 -12.90 15.12
N LEU A 294 6.98 -12.52 16.08
CA LEU A 294 8.07 -13.34 16.58
C LEU A 294 7.97 -13.43 18.09
N LEU A 295 8.02 -14.65 18.60
CA LEU A 295 8.29 -14.93 20.01
C LEU A 295 9.78 -15.21 20.16
N VAL A 296 10.31 -14.86 21.33
CA VAL A 296 11.73 -14.93 21.65
C VAL A 296 11.86 -15.60 23.00
N ASP A 297 12.68 -16.65 23.08
CA ASP A 297 12.98 -17.29 24.36
C ASP A 297 13.96 -16.40 25.15
N PRO A 298 13.54 -15.82 26.30
CA PRO A 298 14.41 -14.99 27.13
C PRO A 298 15.45 -15.80 27.91
N VAL A 299 15.36 -17.14 27.95
CA VAL A 299 16.09 -18.07 28.82
C VAL A 299 15.75 -17.89 30.32
N GLU A 300 15.58 -16.66 30.77
CA GLU A 300 15.16 -16.30 32.13
C GLU A 300 13.63 -16.21 32.27
N PRO A 301 13.06 -16.49 33.46
CA PRO A 301 11.61 -16.43 33.67
C PRO A 301 11.02 -15.03 33.44
N ILE A 302 9.84 -14.97 32.83
CA ILE A 302 9.06 -13.73 32.68
C ILE A 302 8.39 -13.38 34.02
N THR A 303 8.51 -12.12 34.45
CA THR A 303 7.86 -11.64 35.68
C THR A 303 6.33 -11.62 35.57
N SER A 304 5.63 -11.78 36.69
CA SER A 304 4.16 -11.79 36.71
C SER A 304 3.55 -10.46 36.21
N GLU A 305 4.25 -9.37 36.45
CA GLU A 305 4.00 -8.01 35.99
C GLU A 305 4.08 -7.93 34.46
N ALA A 306 5.16 -8.45 33.86
CA ALA A 306 5.31 -8.53 32.42
C ALA A 306 4.22 -9.39 31.77
N THR A 307 3.91 -10.55 32.35
CA THR A 307 2.84 -11.44 31.87
C THR A 307 1.48 -10.74 31.90
N ARG A 308 1.16 -9.99 32.97
CA ARG A 308 -0.09 -9.21 33.04
C ARG A 308 -0.14 -8.07 32.01
N ARG A 309 0.99 -7.44 31.71
CA ARG A 309 1.07 -6.32 30.75
C ARG A 309 0.97 -6.79 29.30
N HIS A 310 1.67 -7.87 28.97
CA HIS A 310 1.86 -8.32 27.59
C HIS A 310 1.02 -9.54 27.23
N GLY A 311 0.44 -10.27 28.19
CA GLY A 311 -0.33 -11.49 27.94
C GLY A 311 0.52 -12.65 27.37
N ILE A 312 1.82 -12.63 27.62
CA ILE A 312 2.81 -13.65 27.21
C ILE A 312 3.48 -14.17 28.48
N ASP A 313 3.36 -15.46 28.74
CA ASP A 313 4.00 -16.14 29.85
C ASP A 313 5.25 -16.93 29.41
N THR A 314 6.02 -17.40 30.39
CA THR A 314 7.26 -18.16 30.15
C THR A 314 6.99 -19.46 29.38
N GLU A 315 5.84 -20.10 29.58
CA GLU A 315 5.48 -21.34 28.90
C GLU A 315 5.30 -21.11 27.39
N ARG A 316 4.70 -19.99 27.00
CA ARG A 316 4.45 -19.64 25.59
C ARG A 316 5.69 -19.31 24.78
N VAL A 317 6.79 -18.91 25.42
CA VAL A 317 8.06 -18.58 24.74
C VAL A 317 9.12 -19.67 24.91
N ALA A 318 8.83 -20.72 25.67
CA ALA A 318 9.79 -21.79 25.96
C ALA A 318 10.17 -22.54 24.68
N GLY A 319 11.46 -22.60 24.37
CA GLY A 319 11.98 -23.31 23.19
C GLY A 319 11.89 -22.51 21.89
N GLU A 320 11.44 -21.25 21.95
CA GLU A 320 11.53 -20.32 20.83
C GLU A 320 12.99 -19.93 20.55
N ARG A 321 13.22 -19.25 19.42
CA ARG A 321 14.57 -18.83 19.05
C ARG A 321 15.08 -17.73 19.99
N PRO A 322 16.38 -17.71 20.34
CA PRO A 322 16.96 -16.63 21.14
C PRO A 322 17.02 -15.32 20.34
N PHE A 323 17.12 -14.19 21.05
CA PHE A 323 17.12 -12.85 20.46
C PHE A 323 18.08 -12.70 19.27
N ALA A 324 19.31 -13.22 19.41
CA ALA A 324 20.33 -13.09 18.37
C ALA A 324 19.96 -13.77 17.04
N ALA A 325 19.17 -14.85 17.09
CA ALA A 325 18.72 -15.56 15.89
C ALA A 325 17.55 -14.85 15.19
N VAL A 326 16.73 -14.11 15.94
CA VAL A 326 15.59 -13.35 15.38
C VAL A 326 15.97 -11.94 14.94
N TRP A 327 17.05 -11.38 15.49
CA TRP A 327 17.47 -10.00 15.24
C TRP A 327 17.61 -9.62 13.76
N PRO A 328 18.21 -10.44 12.88
CA PRO A 328 18.35 -10.06 11.47
C PRO A 328 17.00 -9.79 10.78
N ALA A 329 15.96 -10.57 11.11
CA ALA A 329 14.63 -10.35 10.56
C ALA A 329 13.98 -9.06 11.09
N VAL A 330 14.21 -8.74 12.38
CA VAL A 330 13.72 -7.50 13.00
C VAL A 330 14.44 -6.28 12.43
N ALA A 331 15.77 -6.33 12.33
CA ALA A 331 16.58 -5.23 11.80
C ALA A 331 16.15 -4.86 10.38
N GLU A 332 15.95 -5.86 9.52
CA GLU A 332 15.51 -5.65 8.14
C GLU A 332 14.07 -5.14 8.04
N ALA A 333 13.20 -5.53 8.97
CA ALA A 333 11.85 -4.98 9.04
C ALA A 333 11.84 -3.47 9.36
N LEU A 334 12.76 -3.06 10.24
CA LEU A 334 12.93 -1.68 10.67
C LEU A 334 13.74 -0.84 9.67
N HIS A 335 14.42 -1.50 8.74
CA HIS A 335 15.31 -0.85 7.79
C HIS A 335 14.53 0.11 6.88
N HIS A 336 15.09 1.31 6.70
CA HIS A 336 14.58 2.36 5.82
C HIS A 336 13.10 2.75 6.03
N CYS A 337 12.60 2.65 7.25
CA CYS A 337 11.25 3.05 7.62
C CYS A 337 11.29 4.03 8.80
N VAL A 338 10.28 4.90 8.91
CA VAL A 338 10.01 5.60 10.17
C VAL A 338 9.30 4.62 11.10
N VAL A 339 9.88 4.41 12.28
CA VAL A 339 9.32 3.51 13.28
C VAL A 339 8.21 4.23 14.03
N VAL A 340 7.02 3.66 14.00
CA VAL A 340 5.84 4.18 14.69
C VAL A 340 5.35 3.19 15.73
N GLY A 341 4.78 3.69 16.81
CA GLY A 341 4.20 2.85 17.86
C GLY A 341 3.77 3.70 19.05
N VAL A 342 3.01 3.11 19.96
CA VAL A 342 2.71 3.69 21.27
C VAL A 342 3.87 3.36 22.22
N GLY A 343 4.62 4.37 22.65
CA GLY A 343 5.84 4.17 23.44
C GLY A 343 6.99 3.63 22.60
N VAL A 344 7.15 4.13 21.37
CA VAL A 344 8.12 3.60 20.39
C VAL A 344 9.57 3.68 20.88
N ASP A 345 9.92 4.74 21.61
CA ASP A 345 11.26 4.93 22.14
C ASP A 345 11.59 3.87 23.21
N THR A 346 10.63 3.49 24.04
CA THR A 346 10.78 2.40 25.03
C THR A 346 11.01 1.06 24.33
N ALA A 347 10.29 0.79 23.23
CA ALA A 347 10.49 -0.42 22.44
C ALA A 347 11.88 -0.48 21.79
N LEU A 348 12.34 0.62 21.20
CA LEU A 348 13.68 0.69 20.60
C LEU A 348 14.80 0.66 21.64
N ALA A 349 14.60 1.23 22.83
CA ALA A 349 15.55 1.13 23.93
C ALA A 349 15.72 -0.33 24.38
N ALA A 350 14.62 -1.08 24.49
CA ALA A 350 14.66 -2.51 24.80
C ALA A 350 15.41 -3.33 23.73
N LEU A 351 15.13 -3.09 22.45
CA LEU A 351 15.86 -3.73 21.34
C LEU A 351 17.35 -3.36 21.36
N SER A 352 17.69 -2.10 21.60
CA SER A 352 19.08 -1.62 21.63
C SER A 352 19.86 -2.27 22.78
N ARG A 353 19.25 -2.42 23.96
CA ARG A 353 19.86 -3.12 25.10
C ARG A 353 20.08 -4.60 24.79
N ALA A 354 19.10 -5.27 24.18
CA ALA A 354 19.22 -6.67 23.78
C ALA A 354 20.32 -6.87 22.72
N CYS A 355 20.46 -5.92 21.78
CA CYS A 355 21.56 -5.93 20.81
C CYS A 355 22.92 -5.78 21.48
N ALA A 356 23.05 -4.84 22.42
CA ALA A 356 24.28 -4.62 23.17
C ALA A 356 24.70 -5.86 23.97
N GLN A 357 23.75 -6.54 24.61
CA GLN A 357 23.98 -7.78 25.35
C GLN A 357 24.41 -8.95 24.45
N ALA A 358 23.88 -9.00 23.22
CA ALA A 358 24.18 -10.04 22.24
C ALA A 358 25.38 -9.72 21.31
N GLY A 359 26.02 -8.56 21.45
CA GLY A 359 27.12 -8.12 20.57
C GLY A 359 26.66 -7.80 19.13
N LEU A 360 25.41 -7.39 18.95
CA LEU A 360 24.77 -7.11 17.67
C LEU A 360 24.75 -5.60 17.37
N PRO A 361 24.67 -5.19 16.09
CA PRO A 361 24.62 -3.78 15.73
C PRO A 361 23.37 -3.09 16.32
N PRO A 362 23.49 -1.84 16.80
CA PRO A 362 22.37 -1.09 17.36
C PRO A 362 21.35 -0.71 16.27
N VAL A 363 20.11 -0.48 16.68
CA VAL A 363 19.07 0.06 15.80
C VAL A 363 19.07 1.58 15.84
N THR A 364 19.17 2.19 14.66
CA THR A 364 19.01 3.63 14.50
C THR A 364 17.98 3.86 13.41
N ALA A 365 16.81 4.34 13.79
CA ALA A 365 15.74 4.69 12.86
C ALA A 365 15.00 5.93 13.37
N PRO A 366 14.50 6.80 12.47
CA PRO A 366 13.63 7.90 12.86
C PRO A 366 12.35 7.36 13.50
N THR A 367 11.88 8.01 14.56
CA THR A 367 10.71 7.59 15.33
C THR A 367 9.58 8.61 15.26
N LEU A 368 8.35 8.10 15.39
CA LEU A 368 7.16 8.92 15.51
C LEU A 368 6.16 8.23 16.45
N ASP A 369 6.02 8.78 17.67
CA ASP A 369 5.19 8.19 18.71
C ASP A 369 3.69 8.47 18.48
N LEU A 370 2.90 7.39 18.46
CA LEU A 370 1.47 7.46 18.17
C LEU A 370 0.65 8.07 19.31
N ALA A 371 1.06 7.86 20.57
CA ALA A 371 0.38 8.48 21.70
C ALA A 371 0.65 9.99 21.72
N ALA A 372 1.89 10.40 21.48
CA ALA A 372 2.25 11.81 21.38
C ALA A 372 1.54 12.49 20.20
N LEU A 373 1.44 11.83 19.04
CA LEU A 373 0.63 12.31 17.91
C LEU A 373 -0.85 12.44 18.26
N ALA A 374 -1.42 11.45 18.96
CA ALA A 374 -2.81 11.48 19.36
C ALA A 374 -3.09 12.67 20.30
N VAL A 375 -2.19 12.94 21.26
CA VAL A 375 -2.28 14.10 22.16
C VAL A 375 -2.10 15.42 21.42
N GLY A 376 -1.14 15.50 20.48
CA GLY A 376 -0.94 16.69 19.65
C GLY A 376 -2.16 17.01 18.77
N LEU A 377 -2.92 15.99 18.35
CA LEU A 377 -4.18 16.17 17.66
C LEU A 377 -5.34 16.50 18.61
N GLU A 378 -5.44 15.80 19.73
CA GLU A 378 -6.52 15.93 20.70
C GLU A 378 -5.98 15.88 22.13
N PRO A 379 -5.78 17.04 22.79
CA PRO A 379 -5.17 17.09 24.12
C PRO A 379 -5.91 16.31 25.21
N SER A 380 -7.20 16.04 25.04
CA SER A 380 -8.00 15.23 25.98
C SER A 380 -7.58 13.76 26.03
N LEU A 381 -6.76 13.29 25.08
CA LEU A 381 -6.20 11.94 25.05
C LEU A 381 -4.91 11.79 25.86
N ALA A 382 -4.50 12.83 26.60
CA ALA A 382 -3.34 12.73 27.48
C ALA A 382 -3.53 11.60 28.51
N GLY A 383 -2.58 10.66 28.55
CA GLY A 383 -2.63 9.50 29.43
C GLY A 383 -3.63 8.41 29.01
N ALA A 384 -4.26 8.53 27.82
CA ALA A 384 -5.18 7.52 27.34
C ALA A 384 -4.46 6.20 27.00
N SER A 385 -5.09 5.07 27.34
CA SER A 385 -4.57 3.75 26.94
C SER A 385 -4.73 3.52 25.44
N LEU A 386 -3.98 2.55 24.88
CA LEU A 386 -4.14 2.14 23.48
C LEU A 386 -5.60 1.81 23.14
N ASP A 387 -6.31 1.13 24.03
CA ASP A 387 -7.72 0.77 23.85
C ASP A 387 -8.63 2.01 23.82
N GLN A 388 -8.38 2.99 24.69
CA GLN A 388 -9.13 4.25 24.72
C GLN A 388 -8.88 5.08 23.46
N MET A 389 -7.61 5.17 23.01
CA MET A 389 -7.27 5.82 21.75
C MET A 389 -7.93 5.10 20.56
N ALA A 390 -7.82 3.78 20.48
CA ALA A 390 -8.44 2.99 19.43
C ALA A 390 -9.96 3.21 19.37
N ALA A 391 -10.63 3.20 20.52
CA ALA A 391 -12.06 3.50 20.62
C ALA A 391 -12.39 4.92 20.15
N ARG A 392 -11.60 5.92 20.54
CA ARG A 392 -11.77 7.33 20.13
C ARG A 392 -11.72 7.51 18.62
N PHE A 393 -10.83 6.77 17.94
CA PHE A 393 -10.66 6.80 16.49
C PHE A 393 -11.56 5.79 15.74
N GLY A 394 -12.49 5.12 16.43
CA GLY A 394 -13.48 4.22 15.82
C GLY A 394 -12.91 2.88 15.35
N ILE A 395 -11.77 2.46 15.89
CA ILE A 395 -11.09 1.21 15.57
C ILE A 395 -11.76 0.07 16.35
N LYS A 396 -12.37 -0.87 15.62
CA LYS A 396 -13.10 -2.00 16.22
C LYS A 396 -12.18 -3.19 16.45
N GLY A 397 -12.22 -3.78 17.65
CA GLY A 397 -11.54 -5.05 17.93
C GLY A 397 -10.14 -4.95 18.53
N ALA A 398 -9.84 -3.87 19.27
CA ALA A 398 -8.73 -3.89 20.21
C ALA A 398 -9.04 -4.92 21.31
N PRO A 399 -8.30 -6.03 21.45
CA PRO A 399 -8.46 -6.91 22.59
C PRO A 399 -8.08 -6.12 23.85
N PRO A 400 -8.86 -6.19 24.94
CA PRO A 400 -8.49 -5.48 26.17
C PRO A 400 -7.09 -5.93 26.59
N ALA A 401 -6.25 -4.99 27.03
CA ALA A 401 -4.88 -5.27 27.51
C ALA A 401 -4.80 -6.42 28.55
N ALA A 402 -5.92 -6.74 29.22
CA ALA A 402 -6.08 -7.80 30.21
C ALA A 402 -6.46 -9.19 29.64
N SER A 403 -6.45 -9.42 28.31
CA SER A 403 -6.74 -10.74 27.76
C SER A 403 -5.52 -11.67 27.86
N MET A 404 -5.67 -12.84 28.50
CA MET A 404 -4.58 -13.77 28.86
C MET A 404 -3.80 -14.41 27.69
N ALA A 405 -4.05 -14.02 26.44
CA ALA A 405 -3.33 -14.54 25.29
C ALA A 405 -3.24 -13.48 24.18
N VAL A 406 -2.20 -12.66 24.23
CA VAL A 406 -1.99 -11.63 23.22
C VAL A 406 -1.01 -12.13 22.16
N ASP A 407 -1.48 -12.16 20.91
CA ASP A 407 -0.64 -12.38 19.73
C ASP A 407 0.09 -11.06 19.37
N PRO A 408 1.43 -11.05 19.20
CA PRO A 408 2.16 -9.87 18.75
C PRO A 408 1.57 -9.25 17.48
N PHE A 409 1.03 -10.07 16.57
CA PHE A 409 0.36 -9.61 15.36
C PHE A 409 -0.91 -8.80 15.67
N ALA A 410 -1.68 -9.20 16.67
CA ALA A 410 -2.89 -8.48 17.06
C ALA A 410 -2.54 -7.08 17.62
N GLN A 411 -1.44 -6.98 18.37
CA GLN A 411 -0.97 -5.70 18.93
C GLN A 411 -0.53 -4.72 17.85
N VAL A 412 0.30 -5.17 16.90
CA VAL A 412 0.72 -4.30 15.80
C VAL A 412 -0.41 -3.96 14.86
N ARG A 413 -1.41 -4.83 14.69
CA ARG A 413 -2.59 -4.53 13.87
C ARG A 413 -3.36 -3.33 14.40
N VAL A 414 -3.65 -3.31 15.72
CA VAL A 414 -4.38 -2.20 16.35
C VAL A 414 -3.59 -0.91 16.23
N GLN A 415 -2.27 -0.96 16.50
CA GLN A 415 -1.41 0.21 16.35
C GLN A 415 -1.27 0.68 14.90
N ALA A 416 -1.27 -0.23 13.91
CA ALA A 416 -1.24 0.13 12.50
C ALA A 416 -2.53 0.80 12.03
N GLU A 417 -3.69 0.32 12.51
CA GLU A 417 -4.97 0.96 12.25
C GLU A 417 -5.03 2.35 12.92
N LEU A 418 -4.48 2.49 14.12
CA LEU A 418 -4.35 3.77 14.81
C LEU A 418 -3.43 4.73 14.06
N ALA A 419 -2.26 4.27 13.63
CA ALA A 419 -1.32 5.05 12.81
C ALA A 419 -2.00 5.55 11.53
N ALA A 420 -2.70 4.67 10.80
CA ALA A 420 -3.42 5.05 9.59
C ALA A 420 -4.50 6.12 9.86
N ALA A 421 -5.26 5.98 10.96
CA ALA A 421 -6.27 6.96 11.35
C ALA A 421 -5.64 8.32 11.70
N LEU A 422 -4.57 8.33 12.51
CA LEU A 422 -3.85 9.54 12.90
C LEU A 422 -3.21 10.24 11.69
N LEU A 423 -2.56 9.50 10.80
CA LEU A 423 -1.99 10.04 9.56
C LEU A 423 -3.05 10.67 8.66
N THR A 424 -4.23 10.05 8.55
CA THR A 424 -5.37 10.63 7.82
C THR A 424 -5.84 11.95 8.47
N ARG A 425 -5.88 12.02 9.80
CA ARG A 425 -6.25 13.25 10.52
C ARG A 425 -5.21 14.36 10.42
N LEU A 426 -3.92 14.01 10.36
CA LEU A 426 -2.84 14.97 10.13
C LEU A 426 -2.98 15.61 8.74
N ASP A 427 -3.25 14.80 7.72
CA ASP A 427 -3.52 15.27 6.34
C ASP A 427 -4.73 16.23 6.30
N GLU A 428 -5.82 15.88 6.98
CA GLU A 428 -7.02 16.75 7.11
C GLU A 428 -6.71 18.10 7.78
N ARG A 429 -5.71 18.16 8.67
CA ARG A 429 -5.26 19.39 9.34
C ARG A 429 -4.16 20.14 8.58
N GLY A 430 -3.73 19.64 7.41
CA GLY A 430 -2.67 20.24 6.61
C GLY A 430 -1.26 19.98 7.15
N VAL A 431 -1.09 18.99 8.03
CA VAL A 431 0.22 18.47 8.45
C VAL A 431 0.63 17.41 7.43
N LEU A 432 1.50 17.80 6.49
CA LEU A 432 1.79 17.00 5.28
C LEU A 432 3.18 16.36 5.30
N THR A 433 4.10 16.85 6.14
CA THR A 433 5.52 16.42 6.16
C THR A 433 5.92 15.80 7.49
N HIS A 434 6.97 14.99 7.47
CA HIS A 434 7.54 14.37 8.66
C HIS A 434 7.97 15.41 9.72
N ARG A 435 8.59 16.52 9.30
CA ARG A 435 8.97 17.63 10.18
C ARG A 435 7.77 18.21 10.92
N GLN A 436 6.70 18.53 10.20
CA GLN A 436 5.52 19.14 10.81
C GLN A 436 4.84 18.21 11.82
N ALA A 437 4.84 16.90 11.56
CA ALA A 437 4.33 15.92 12.52
C ALA A 437 5.18 15.89 13.81
N ARG A 438 6.51 15.97 13.70
CA ARG A 438 7.41 16.06 14.86
C ARG A 438 7.28 17.38 15.61
N GLU A 439 7.11 18.49 14.90
CA GLU A 439 6.86 19.81 15.50
C GLU A 439 5.54 19.85 16.27
N LEU A 440 4.49 19.18 15.77
CA LEU A 440 3.22 19.04 16.47
C LEU A 440 3.39 18.34 17.82
N ILE A 441 4.19 17.25 17.84
CA ILE A 441 4.52 16.53 19.08
C ILE A 441 5.28 17.44 20.05
N ALA A 442 6.34 18.10 19.57
CA ALA A 442 7.17 18.99 20.38
C ALA A 442 6.40 20.24 20.89
N GLY A 443 5.40 20.68 20.14
CA GLY A 443 4.49 21.78 20.52
C GLY A 443 3.49 21.37 21.61
N GLY A 444 3.07 20.10 21.63
CA GLY A 444 2.19 19.55 22.67
C GLY A 444 2.88 19.37 24.03
N GLU A 445 4.19 19.09 24.05
CA GLU A 445 5.01 19.05 25.27
C GLU A 445 5.22 20.42 25.94
N LYS A 446 5.00 21.52 25.20
CA LYS A 446 5.21 22.91 25.67
C LYS A 446 3.97 23.60 26.23
N ALA A 447 2.97 22.86 26.69
CA ALA A 447 1.85 23.44 27.45
C ALA A 447 2.09 23.29 28.98
N PRO A 448 2.71 24.27 29.66
CA PRO A 448 2.70 24.34 31.12
C PRO A 448 1.47 25.13 31.62
N ASP A 449 0.83 24.56 32.64
CA ASP A 449 0.01 25.16 33.70
C ASP A 449 -0.89 26.37 33.39
N ALA A 450 -2.21 26.12 33.41
CA ALA A 450 -3.22 27.10 33.75
C ALA A 450 -4.14 26.56 34.84
#